data_AF-A0A1I0BFV5-F1
#
_entry.id   AF-A0A1I0BFV5-F1
#
_cell.length_a   1.000
_cell.length_b   1.000
_cell.length_c   1.000
_cell.angle_alpha   90.00
_cell.angle_beta   90.00
_cell.angle_gamma   90.00
#
_symmetry.space_group_name_H-M   'P 1'
#
loop_
_entity.id
_entity.type
_entity.pdbx_description
1 polymer ?
#
loop_
_entity_poly.entity_id
_entity_poly.type
_entity_poly.pdbx_seq_one_letter_code
_entity_poly.pdbx_strand_id
1 'polypeptide(L)'
;MSHTYSEVWDLESIFPGGSHSTEFQHHLDQLRSQTADFSRKLEDFQTPKKADDVGMVAELINQAKNIKMNVTQAGGFVSCLEAQDMTDKQANVLRSRMTHLIAEFSTAFNTLQQKLAKTNDSVWNDLIQHPKLQELTFILNEWRRKAKEKLSETEEALIESLAVDDIMAGDRCMIPL
;
A
#
# COMPACT_ATOMS: atom_id res chain seq x y z
N MET A 1 2.57 -32.62 36.06
CA MET A 1 3.52 -31.54 35.71
C MET A 1 2.71 -30.46 35.02
N SER A 2 2.58 -29.29 35.61
CA SER A 2 1.90 -28.15 35.00
C SER A 2 2.85 -27.54 33.97
N HIS A 3 2.57 -27.68 32.68
CA HIS A 3 3.27 -26.93 31.64
C HIS A 3 2.68 -25.52 31.62
N THR A 4 3.32 -24.60 32.35
CA THR A 4 3.03 -23.18 32.23
C THR A 4 3.61 -22.71 30.90
N TYR A 5 2.76 -22.60 29.87
CA TYR A 5 3.14 -21.94 28.63
C TYR A 5 3.39 -20.46 28.96
N SER A 6 4.52 -19.92 28.48
CA SER A 6 4.75 -18.48 28.53
C SER A 6 3.65 -17.80 27.71
N GLU A 7 2.84 -16.96 28.34
CA GLU A 7 1.86 -16.10 27.65
C GLU A 7 2.56 -14.97 26.87
N VAL A 8 3.89 -14.85 27.03
CA VAL A 8 4.75 -13.90 26.31
C VAL A 8 5.40 -14.63 25.15
N TRP A 9 5.10 -14.19 23.92
CA TRP A 9 5.81 -14.60 22.70
C TRP A 9 7.30 -14.22 22.81
N ASP A 10 8.19 -15.13 22.42
CA ASP A 10 9.65 -14.90 22.42
C ASP A 10 10.05 -13.96 21.26
N LEU A 11 9.85 -12.66 21.49
CA LEU A 11 10.22 -11.59 20.56
C LEU A 11 11.74 -11.38 20.49
N GLU A 12 12.49 -11.82 21.51
CA GLU A 12 13.95 -11.71 21.56
C GLU A 12 14.61 -12.57 20.47
N SER A 13 14.00 -13.69 20.10
CA SER A 13 14.44 -14.52 18.97
C SER A 13 14.31 -13.85 17.58
N ILE A 14 13.50 -12.78 17.49
CA ILE A 14 13.21 -12.06 16.23
C ILE A 14 14.00 -10.75 16.18
N PHE A 15 13.86 -9.91 17.20
CA PHE A 15 14.57 -8.65 17.35
C PHE A 15 14.93 -8.44 18.84
N PRO A 16 16.20 -8.65 19.22
CA PRO A 16 16.63 -8.54 20.61
C PRO A 16 16.42 -7.13 21.17
N GLY A 17 15.96 -7.02 22.42
CA GLY A 17 15.75 -5.75 23.11
C GLY A 17 14.35 -5.13 22.92
N GLY A 18 13.39 -5.89 22.40
CA GLY A 18 11.98 -5.49 22.31
C GLY A 18 11.77 -4.14 21.61
N SER A 19 11.04 -3.23 22.25
CA SER A 19 10.75 -1.89 21.70
C SER A 19 11.99 -0.99 21.54
N HIS A 20 13.08 -1.33 22.22
CA HIS A 20 14.37 -0.63 22.13
C HIS A 20 15.37 -1.35 21.22
N SER A 21 14.96 -2.41 20.53
CA SER A 21 15.82 -3.17 19.62
C SER A 21 16.43 -2.27 18.54
N THR A 22 17.77 -2.23 18.48
CA THR A 22 18.48 -1.43 17.48
C THR A 22 18.35 -2.06 16.09
N GLU A 23 18.27 -3.39 16.03
CA GLU A 23 18.04 -4.19 14.84
C GLU A 23 16.66 -3.89 14.25
N PHE A 24 15.63 -3.79 15.09
CA PHE A 24 14.29 -3.42 14.64
C PHE A 24 14.24 -1.98 14.13
N GLN A 25 14.93 -1.05 14.81
CA GLN A 25 15.03 0.34 14.36
C GLN A 25 15.67 0.45 12.98
N HIS A 26 16.78 -0.28 12.77
CA HIS A 26 17.45 -0.35 11.46
C HIS A 26 16.56 -0.99 10.39
N HIS A 27 15.84 -2.06 10.74
CA HIS A 27 14.87 -2.69 9.84
C HIS A 27 13.80 -1.69 9.36
N LEU A 28 13.25 -0.88 10.26
CA LEU A 28 12.27 0.16 9.91
C LEU A 28 12.88 1.25 9.01
N ASP A 29 14.13 1.65 9.24
CA ASP A 29 14.80 2.64 8.40
C ASP A 29 15.10 2.11 7.00
N GLN A 30 15.48 0.83 6.88
CA GLN A 30 15.63 0.16 5.59
C GLN A 30 14.29 0.09 4.86
N LEU A 31 13.21 -0.29 5.57
CA LEU A 31 11.87 -0.38 5.00
C LEU A 31 11.36 0.98 4.52
N ARG A 32 11.65 2.06 5.26
CA ARG A 32 11.39 3.44 4.83
C ARG A 32 12.12 3.76 3.53
N SER A 33 13.41 3.45 3.46
CA SER A 33 14.23 3.72 2.27
C SER A 33 13.73 2.94 1.04
N GLN A 34 13.38 1.67 1.22
CA GLN A 34 12.77 0.84 0.17
C GLN A 34 11.43 1.39 -0.30
N THR A 35 10.58 1.85 0.62
CA THR A 35 9.28 2.45 0.28
C THR A 35 9.45 3.76 -0.49
N ALA A 36 10.38 4.62 -0.08
CA ALA A 36 10.72 5.85 -0.79
C ALA A 36 11.29 5.56 -2.20
N ASP A 37 12.14 4.54 -2.32
CA ASP A 37 12.69 4.11 -3.61
C ASP A 37 11.61 3.56 -4.56
N PHE A 38 10.70 2.75 -4.04
CA PHE A 38 9.55 2.26 -4.78
C PHE A 38 8.67 3.42 -5.25
N SER A 39 8.40 4.41 -4.39
CA SER A 39 7.64 5.61 -4.77
C SER A 39 8.33 6.39 -5.90
N ARG A 40 9.65 6.63 -5.80
CA ARG A 40 10.41 7.32 -6.86
C ARG A 40 10.37 6.57 -8.18
N LYS A 41 10.58 5.25 -8.18
CA LYS A 41 10.48 4.43 -9.40
C LYS A 41 9.10 4.53 -10.04
N LEU A 42 8.05 4.70 -9.23
CA LEU A 42 6.70 4.87 -9.75
C LEU A 42 6.43 6.25 -10.33
N GLU A 43 7.18 7.29 -9.97
CA GLU A 43 7.10 8.60 -10.62
C GLU A 43 7.50 8.47 -12.10
N ASP A 44 8.62 7.80 -12.36
CA ASP A 44 9.15 7.56 -13.71
C ASP A 44 8.41 6.47 -14.47
N PHE A 45 7.82 5.49 -13.77
CA PHE A 45 7.10 4.38 -14.38
C PHE A 45 5.94 4.85 -15.25
N GLN A 46 5.94 4.48 -16.54
CA GLN A 46 4.84 4.78 -17.44
C GLN A 46 3.94 3.55 -17.61
N THR A 47 2.66 3.79 -17.92
CA THR A 47 1.73 2.72 -18.26
C THR A 47 2.31 1.86 -19.38
N PRO A 48 2.36 0.52 -19.22
CA PRO A 48 2.88 -0.39 -20.23
C PRO A 48 2.20 -0.19 -21.58
N LYS A 49 3.00 -0.21 -22.65
CA LYS A 49 2.52 -0.02 -24.04
C LYS A 49 2.72 -1.27 -24.89
N LYS A 50 3.56 -2.21 -24.45
CA LYS A 50 3.86 -3.46 -25.17
C LYS A 50 4.23 -4.58 -24.20
N ALA A 51 4.16 -5.81 -24.69
CA ALA A 51 4.50 -7.00 -23.90
C ALA A 51 5.94 -6.98 -23.35
N ASP A 52 6.89 -6.38 -24.08
CA ASP A 52 8.29 -6.26 -23.66
C ASP A 52 8.47 -5.50 -22.33
N ASP A 53 7.50 -4.67 -21.94
CA ASP A 53 7.54 -3.88 -20.71
C ASP A 53 7.37 -4.77 -19.45
N VAL A 54 7.07 -6.06 -19.63
CA VAL A 54 6.87 -7.04 -18.55
C VAL A 54 8.02 -7.10 -17.55
N GLY A 55 9.26 -6.87 -17.99
CA GLY A 55 10.42 -6.90 -17.11
C GLY A 55 10.31 -5.85 -16.00
N MET A 56 9.93 -4.63 -16.36
CA MET A 56 9.76 -3.52 -15.43
C MET A 56 8.52 -3.73 -14.54
N VAL A 57 7.42 -4.25 -15.10
CA VAL A 57 6.21 -4.56 -14.33
C VAL A 57 6.49 -5.62 -13.26
N ALA A 58 7.15 -6.71 -13.64
CA ALA A 58 7.51 -7.79 -12.72
C ALA A 58 8.43 -7.30 -11.60
N GLU A 59 9.39 -6.43 -11.91
CA GLU A 59 10.31 -5.86 -10.94
C GLU A 59 9.57 -4.98 -9.91
N LEU A 60 8.66 -4.12 -10.35
CA LEU A 60 7.85 -3.30 -9.45
C LEU A 60 6.92 -4.14 -8.57
N ILE A 61 6.30 -5.18 -9.13
CA ILE A 61 5.46 -6.11 -8.36
C ILE A 61 6.30 -6.85 -7.30
N ASN A 62 7.50 -7.29 -7.66
CA ASN A 62 8.38 -7.99 -6.72
C ASN A 62 8.85 -7.05 -5.59
N GLN A 63 9.20 -5.79 -5.91
CA GLN A 63 9.50 -4.78 -4.90
C GLN A 63 8.31 -4.53 -3.97
N ALA A 64 7.11 -4.36 -4.53
CA ALA A 64 5.89 -4.18 -3.74
C ALA A 64 5.60 -5.38 -2.82
N LYS A 65 5.78 -6.61 -3.32
CA LYS A 65 5.66 -7.85 -2.53
C LYS A 65 6.63 -7.85 -1.36
N ASN A 66 7.90 -7.54 -1.61
CA ASN A 66 8.94 -7.53 -0.58
C ASN A 66 8.64 -6.48 0.49
N ILE A 67 8.28 -5.25 0.10
CA ILE A 67 7.91 -4.19 1.06
C ILE A 67 6.69 -4.63 1.86
N LYS A 68 5.64 -5.13 1.21
CA LYS A 68 4.42 -5.56 1.90
C LYS A 68 4.70 -6.65 2.94
N MET A 69 5.53 -7.63 2.61
CA MET A 69 5.92 -8.70 3.52
C MET A 69 6.61 -8.14 4.77
N ASN A 70 7.60 -7.26 4.60
CA ASN A 70 8.33 -6.65 5.70
C ASN A 70 7.45 -5.72 6.54
N VAL A 71 6.57 -4.93 5.91
CA VAL A 71 5.57 -4.10 6.61
C VAL A 71 4.66 -4.96 7.48
N THR A 72 4.18 -6.10 6.96
CA THR A 72 3.33 -7.02 7.73
C THR A 72 4.08 -7.64 8.90
N GLN A 73 5.32 -8.09 8.69
CA GLN A 73 6.16 -8.65 9.77
C GLN A 73 6.44 -7.61 10.87
N ALA A 74 6.89 -6.40 10.49
CA ALA A 74 7.17 -5.33 11.43
C ALA A 74 5.91 -4.88 12.18
N GLY A 75 4.77 -4.79 11.48
CA GLY A 75 3.48 -4.49 12.10
C GLY A 75 3.06 -5.52 13.14
N GLY A 76 3.26 -6.81 12.85
CA GLY A 76 3.02 -7.90 13.78
C GLY A 76 3.92 -7.83 15.02
N PHE A 77 5.21 -7.55 14.82
CA PHE A 77 6.16 -7.37 15.93
C PHE A 77 5.73 -6.24 16.88
N VAL A 78 5.39 -5.06 16.35
CA VAL A 78 4.91 -3.94 17.17
C VAL A 78 3.59 -4.28 17.88
N SER A 79 2.69 -5.03 17.24
CA SER A 79 1.44 -5.46 17.88
C SER A 79 1.69 -6.39 19.05
N CYS A 80 2.69 -7.27 18.95
CA CYS A 80 3.10 -8.10 20.06
C CYS A 80 3.73 -7.28 21.20
N LEU A 81 4.56 -6.27 20.90
CA LEU A 81 5.12 -5.38 21.92
C LEU A 81 4.02 -4.64 22.71
N GLU A 82 3.04 -4.05 22.01
CA GLU A 82 1.91 -3.36 22.64
C GLU A 82 1.03 -4.31 23.46
N ALA A 83 0.89 -5.56 23.03
CA ALA A 83 0.14 -6.57 23.76
C ALA A 83 0.87 -7.06 25.02
N GLN A 84 2.21 -7.04 25.03
CA GLN A 84 3.03 -7.44 26.18
C GLN A 84 3.10 -6.34 27.25
N ASP A 85 3.16 -5.06 26.84
CA ASP A 85 3.15 -3.91 27.76
C ASP A 85 2.40 -2.71 27.16
N MET A 86 1.17 -2.47 27.63
CA MET A 86 0.35 -1.34 27.20
C MET A 86 0.88 0.03 27.69
N THR A 87 1.83 0.04 28.63
CA THR A 87 2.46 1.26 29.16
C THR A 87 3.76 1.61 28.44
N ASP A 88 4.24 0.75 27.53
CA ASP A 88 5.44 0.95 26.75
C ASP A 88 5.27 2.13 25.76
N LYS A 89 5.80 3.29 26.17
CA LYS A 89 5.78 4.50 25.34
C LYS A 89 6.59 4.33 24.06
N GLN A 90 7.63 3.50 24.07
CA GLN A 90 8.45 3.27 22.90
C GLN A 90 7.73 2.39 21.87
N ALA A 91 6.94 1.41 22.32
CA ALA A 91 6.06 0.65 21.42
C ALA A 91 5.05 1.57 20.70
N ASN A 92 4.48 2.57 21.39
CA ASN A 92 3.61 3.57 20.77
C ASN A 92 4.33 4.44 19.72
N VAL A 93 5.61 4.77 19.94
CA VAL A 93 6.44 5.48 18.94
C VAL A 93 6.66 4.59 17.71
N LEU A 94 6.97 3.32 17.90
CA LEU A 94 7.13 2.34 16.82
C LEU A 94 5.82 2.17 16.04
N ARG A 95 4.68 2.12 16.71
CA ARG A 95 3.34 2.08 16.10
C ARG A 95 3.10 3.28 15.19
N SER A 96 3.41 4.48 15.68
CA SER A 96 3.26 5.72 14.91
C SER A 96 4.10 5.69 13.62
N ARG A 97 5.36 5.22 13.72
CA ARG A 97 6.23 5.01 12.55
C ARG A 97 5.66 3.98 11.57
N MET A 98 5.15 2.87 12.08
CA MET A 98 4.52 1.84 11.25
C MET A 98 3.29 2.36 10.51
N THR A 99 2.43 3.13 11.17
CA THR A 99 1.27 3.77 10.53
C THR A 99 1.69 4.66 9.37
N HIS A 100 2.74 5.46 9.56
CA HIS A 100 3.27 6.31 8.49
C HIS A 100 3.80 5.48 7.31
N LEU A 101 4.63 4.47 7.57
CA LEU A 101 5.16 3.55 6.55
C LEU A 101 4.04 2.83 5.76
N ILE A 102 3.00 2.38 6.46
CA ILE A 102 1.84 1.73 5.83
C ILE A 102 1.13 2.71 4.91
N ALA A 103 0.94 3.96 5.32
CA ALA A 103 0.28 4.98 4.51
C ALA A 103 1.09 5.34 3.26
N GLU A 104 2.40 5.55 3.41
CA GLU A 104 3.33 5.81 2.29
C GLU A 104 3.32 4.66 1.28
N PHE A 105 3.51 3.43 1.77
CA PHE A 105 3.49 2.24 0.91
C PHE A 105 2.13 2.06 0.22
N SER A 106 1.03 2.25 0.94
CA SER A 106 -0.32 2.12 0.36
C SER A 106 -0.56 3.14 -0.75
N THR A 107 -0.04 4.36 -0.58
CA THR A 107 -0.14 5.42 -1.60
C THR A 107 0.66 5.04 -2.85
N ALA A 108 1.92 4.64 -2.69
CA ALA A 108 2.75 4.17 -3.79
C ALA A 108 2.13 2.94 -4.48
N PHE A 109 1.65 1.97 -3.72
CA PHE A 109 1.05 0.75 -4.25
C PHE A 109 -0.25 1.03 -5.04
N ASN A 110 -1.09 1.94 -4.55
CA ASN A 110 -2.26 2.41 -5.29
C ASN A 110 -1.84 3.06 -6.62
N THR A 111 -0.78 3.87 -6.64
CA THR A 111 -0.25 4.47 -7.87
C THR A 111 0.18 3.41 -8.89
N LEU A 112 0.86 2.34 -8.45
CA LEU A 112 1.20 1.20 -9.32
C LEU A 112 -0.07 0.58 -9.92
N GLN A 113 -1.07 0.26 -9.09
CA GLN A 113 -2.32 -0.36 -9.54
C GLN A 113 -3.07 0.53 -10.54
N GLN A 114 -3.12 1.83 -10.30
CA GLN A 114 -3.74 2.81 -11.19
C GLN A 114 -3.03 2.90 -12.55
N LYS A 115 -1.68 2.93 -12.55
CA LYS A 115 -0.90 2.94 -13.79
C LYS A 115 -1.07 1.65 -14.59
N LEU A 116 -1.14 0.50 -13.93
CA LEU A 116 -1.43 -0.79 -14.55
C LEU A 116 -2.86 -0.87 -15.09
N ALA A 117 -3.85 -0.30 -14.40
CA ALA A 117 -5.24 -0.32 -14.82
C ALA A 117 -5.49 0.40 -16.15
N LYS A 118 -4.72 1.46 -16.39
CA LYS A 118 -4.71 2.26 -17.63
C LYS A 118 -4.09 1.54 -18.83
N THR A 119 -3.46 0.38 -18.63
CA THR A 119 -2.90 -0.42 -19.74
C THR A 119 -4.02 -0.82 -20.69
N ASN A 120 -3.80 -0.72 -22.01
CA ASN A 120 -4.76 -1.18 -23.01
C ASN A 120 -5.04 -2.69 -22.85
N ASP A 121 -6.27 -3.13 -23.14
CA ASP A 121 -6.69 -4.52 -22.94
C ASP A 121 -5.83 -5.54 -23.72
N SER A 122 -5.42 -5.23 -24.95
CA SER A 122 -4.55 -6.13 -25.74
C SER A 122 -3.20 -6.30 -25.06
N VAL A 123 -2.56 -5.18 -24.68
CA VAL A 123 -1.26 -5.17 -24.00
C VAL A 123 -1.36 -5.87 -22.64
N TRP A 124 -2.44 -5.65 -21.90
CA TRP A 124 -2.66 -6.31 -20.63
C TRP A 124 -2.73 -7.83 -20.76
N ASN A 125 -3.48 -8.32 -21.75
CA ASN A 125 -3.61 -9.74 -22.02
C ASN A 125 -2.24 -10.36 -22.35
N ASP A 126 -1.42 -9.69 -23.15
CA ASP A 126 -0.08 -10.16 -23.46
C ASP A 126 0.84 -10.18 -22.23
N LEU A 127 0.75 -9.16 -21.36
CA LEU A 127 1.55 -9.06 -20.14
C LEU A 127 1.24 -10.17 -19.14
N ILE A 128 -0.03 -10.41 -18.83
CA ILE A 128 -0.42 -11.40 -17.81
C ILE A 128 -0.15 -12.85 -18.25
N GLN A 129 -0.09 -13.11 -19.56
CA GLN A 129 0.27 -14.43 -20.11
C GLN A 129 1.78 -14.67 -20.11
N HIS A 130 2.60 -13.64 -19.89
CA HIS A 130 4.04 -13.80 -19.87
C HIS A 130 4.48 -14.65 -18.65
N PRO A 131 5.44 -15.58 -18.80
CA PRO A 131 5.84 -16.50 -17.72
C PRO A 131 6.24 -15.83 -16.39
N LYS A 132 6.76 -14.59 -16.45
CA LYS A 132 7.11 -13.79 -15.26
C LYS A 132 5.91 -13.36 -14.40
N LEU A 133 4.71 -13.27 -14.98
CA LEU A 133 3.50 -12.79 -14.30
C LEU A 133 2.38 -13.82 -14.26
N GLN A 134 2.53 -14.94 -14.97
CA GLN A 134 1.49 -15.95 -15.15
C GLN A 134 0.93 -16.45 -13.81
N GLU A 135 1.79 -16.71 -12.81
CA GLU A 135 1.38 -17.15 -11.47
C GLU A 135 0.56 -16.09 -10.71
N LEU A 136 0.70 -14.81 -11.09
CA LEU A 136 0.02 -13.68 -10.48
C LEU A 136 -1.23 -13.23 -11.26
N THR A 137 -1.59 -13.91 -12.35
CA THR A 137 -2.67 -13.50 -13.26
C THR A 137 -3.98 -13.17 -12.52
N PHE A 138 -4.40 -14.06 -11.62
CA PHE A 138 -5.65 -13.88 -10.87
C PHE A 138 -5.63 -12.59 -10.04
N ILE A 139 -4.57 -12.40 -9.25
CA ILE A 139 -4.48 -11.24 -8.36
C ILE A 139 -4.27 -9.93 -9.14
N LEU A 140 -3.53 -9.97 -10.26
CA LEU A 140 -3.32 -8.80 -11.12
C LEU A 140 -4.62 -8.36 -11.80
N ASN A 141 -5.43 -9.31 -12.28
CA ASN A 141 -6.75 -9.00 -12.84
C ASN A 141 -7.66 -8.38 -11.79
N GLU A 142 -7.64 -8.90 -10.57
CA GLU A 142 -8.44 -8.36 -9.47
C GLU A 142 -7.99 -6.93 -9.08
N TRP A 143 -6.69 -6.65 -9.07
CA TRP A 143 -6.17 -5.29 -8.88
C TRP A 143 -6.63 -4.35 -9.99
N ARG A 144 -6.53 -4.79 -11.24
CA ARG A 144 -6.94 -3.99 -12.40
C ARG A 144 -8.43 -3.68 -12.35
N ARG A 145 -9.28 -4.66 -12.03
CA ARG A 145 -10.73 -4.48 -11.88
C ARG A 145 -11.06 -3.44 -10.81
N LYS A 146 -10.53 -3.63 -9.59
CA LYS A 146 -10.74 -2.69 -8.46
C LYS A 146 -10.24 -1.28 -8.75
N ALA A 147 -9.10 -1.16 -9.44
CA ALA A 147 -8.56 0.14 -9.80
C ALA A 147 -9.42 0.85 -10.86
N LYS A 148 -9.95 0.13 -11.85
CA LYS A 148 -10.90 0.67 -12.83
C LYS A 148 -12.21 1.13 -12.18
N GLU A 149 -12.77 0.36 -11.25
CA GLU A 149 -13.98 0.73 -10.50
C GLU A 149 -13.81 2.04 -9.73
N LYS A 150 -12.67 2.19 -9.03
CA LYS A 150 -12.36 3.45 -8.32
C LYS A 150 -12.18 4.65 -9.26
N LEU A 151 -11.63 4.43 -10.46
CA LEU A 151 -11.49 5.50 -11.46
C LEU A 151 -12.86 5.95 -11.95
N SER A 152 -13.76 5.02 -12.29
CA SER A 152 -15.12 5.37 -12.71
C SER A 152 -15.89 6.11 -11.63
N GLU A 153 -15.80 5.67 -10.36
CA GLU A 153 -16.43 6.37 -9.23
C GLU A 153 -15.90 7.82 -9.09
N THR A 154 -14.60 8.03 -9.30
CA THR A 154 -13.98 9.36 -9.23
C THR A 154 -14.41 10.25 -10.40
N GLU A 155 -14.52 9.67 -11.60
CA GLU A 155 -15.00 10.37 -12.80
C GLU A 155 -16.48 10.76 -12.67
N GLU A 156 -17.32 9.87 -12.14
CA GLU A 156 -18.74 10.13 -11.86
C GLU A 156 -18.91 11.26 -10.85
N ALA A 157 -18.19 11.23 -9.73
CA ALA A 157 -18.22 12.30 -8.72
C ALA A 157 -17.77 13.66 -9.28
N LEU A 158 -16.81 13.67 -10.22
CA LEU A 158 -16.40 14.91 -10.90
C LEU A 158 -17.52 15.45 -11.79
N ILE A 159 -18.19 14.60 -12.58
CA ILE A 159 -19.33 15.01 -13.41
C ILE A 159 -20.46 15.58 -12.53
N GLU A 160 -20.78 14.93 -11.42
CA GLU A 160 -21.79 15.42 -10.47
C GLU A 160 -21.41 16.79 -9.90
N SER A 161 -20.15 16.99 -9.51
CA SER A 161 -19.68 18.30 -9.02
C SER A 161 -19.73 19.40 -10.08
N LEU A 162 -19.38 19.07 -11.34
CA LEU A 162 -19.45 19.99 -12.48
C LEU A 162 -20.91 20.33 -12.86
N ALA A 163 -21.85 19.41 -12.66
CA ALA A 163 -23.27 19.63 -12.90
C ALA A 163 -23.94 20.53 -11.84
N VAL A 164 -23.35 20.62 -10.62
CA VAL A 164 -23.83 21.47 -9.53
C VAL A 164 -23.31 22.92 -9.65
N ASP A 165 -22.19 23.15 -10.33
CA ASP A 165 -21.65 24.49 -10.58
C ASP A 165 -22.52 25.35 -11.54
N ASP A 166 -23.41 24.72 -12.33
CA ASP A 166 -24.41 25.43 -13.16
C ASP A 166 -25.66 25.88 -12.36
N ILE A 167 -25.77 25.59 -11.06
CA ILE A 167 -26.92 25.98 -10.22
C ILE A 167 -26.60 27.17 -9.27
N MET A 168 -25.44 27.81 -9.41
CA MET A 168 -25.09 29.03 -8.66
C MET A 168 -25.38 30.33 -9.44
N ALA A 169 -26.41 30.33 -10.30
CA ALA A 169 -26.88 31.51 -11.03
C ALA A 169 -28.41 31.63 -11.01
N GLY A 170 -29.01 31.68 -9.83
CA GLY A 170 -30.42 32.08 -9.72
C GLY A 170 -31.08 31.63 -8.44
N ASP A 171 -30.72 32.22 -7.32
CA ASP A 171 -31.67 32.48 -6.23
C ASP A 171 -31.09 33.54 -5.28
N ARG A 172 -31.05 34.76 -5.82
CA ARG A 172 -30.99 35.98 -5.03
C ARG A 172 -32.41 36.54 -4.99
N CYS A 173 -32.90 36.79 -3.77
CA CYS A 173 -34.20 37.38 -3.38
C CYS A 173 -35.38 36.41 -3.20
N MET A 174 -35.67 36.08 -1.93
CA MET A 174 -36.81 36.73 -1.24
C MET A 174 -36.75 36.48 0.27
N ILE A 175 -36.56 37.57 1.02
CA ILE A 175 -37.15 37.72 2.36
C ILE A 175 -38.52 38.38 2.11
N PRO A 176 -39.61 37.85 2.67
CA PRO A 176 -40.32 38.69 3.64
C PRO A 176 -40.86 37.91 4.85
N LEU A 177 -40.59 38.50 6.03
CA LEU A 177 -41.25 38.37 7.34
C LEU A 177 -41.41 36.97 7.94
#